data_AF-A0A1M4DX99-F1
#
_entry.id   AF-A0A1M4DX99-F1
#
_cell.length_a   1.000
_cell.length_b   1.000
_cell.length_c   1.000
_cell.angle_alpha   90.00
_cell.angle_beta   90.00
_cell.angle_gamma   90.00
#
_symmetry.space_group_name_H-M   'P 1'
#
loop_
_entity.id
_entity.type
_entity.pdbx_description
1 polymer ?
#
loop_
_entity_poly.entity_id
_entity_poly.type
_entity_poly.pdbx_seq_one_letter_code
_entity_poly.pdbx_strand_id
1 'polypeptide(L)' 'MYVWEPHVPTSARRVRVTETSCCGEYEWCCEARRFFVLRHVEGVGYEETGRGRYPEARQVWIALVTAHEHKERRS' A
#
# COMPACT_ATOMS: atom_id res chain seq x y z
N MET A 1 -7.11 -11.89 4.29
CA MET A 1 -5.98 -11.40 5.11
C MET A 1 -4.82 -11.17 4.17
N TYR A 2 -4.22 -9.98 4.18
CA TYR A 2 -3.08 -9.66 3.30
C TYR A 2 -1.77 -9.97 4.01
N VAL A 3 -0.81 -10.56 3.28
CA VAL A 3 0.55 -10.75 3.79
C VAL A 3 1.31 -9.46 3.59
N TRP A 4 1.91 -8.95 4.66
CA TRP A 4 2.75 -7.76 4.65
C TRP A 4 4.21 -8.19 4.72
N GLU A 5 5.02 -7.63 3.85
CA GLU A 5 6.45 -7.93 3.74
C GLU A 5 7.25 -6.62 3.87
N PRO A 6 8.45 -6.64 4.45
CA PRO A 6 9.31 -5.45 4.48
C PRO A 6 9.49 -4.86 3.07
N HIS A 7 9.24 -3.57 2.91
CA HIS A 7 9.41 -2.91 1.62
C HIS A 7 10.89 -2.78 1.31
N VAL A 8 11.33 -3.49 0.27
CA VAL A 8 12.68 -3.35 -0.29
C VAL A 8 12.54 -2.72 -1.68
N PRO A 9 12.97 -1.44 -1.87
CA PRO A 9 12.94 -0.80 -3.17
C PRO A 9 13.69 -1.66 -4.20
N THR A 10 13.00 -2.08 -5.24
CA THR A 10 13.56 -3.04 -6.22
C THR A 10 14.45 -2.34 -7.24
N SER A 11 14.38 -1.02 -7.34
CA SER A 11 15.10 -0.25 -8.35
C SER A 11 15.72 1.04 -7.81
N ALA A 12 16.77 1.53 -8.49
CA ALA A 12 17.28 2.88 -8.28
C ALA A 12 16.27 3.98 -8.68
N ARG A 13 15.10 3.61 -9.25
CA ARG A 13 14.01 4.55 -9.52
C ARG A 13 13.19 4.75 -8.26
N ARG A 14 12.84 6.00 -8.01
CA ARG A 14 11.98 6.38 -6.88
C ARG A 14 10.61 5.74 -7.01
N VAL A 15 10.13 5.17 -5.90
CA VAL A 15 8.73 4.79 -5.71
C VAL A 15 7.85 6.01 -5.94
N ARG A 16 6.77 5.85 -6.69
CA ARG A 16 5.78 6.91 -6.92
C ARG A 16 4.53 6.62 -6.11
N VAL A 17 4.23 7.48 -5.13
CA VAL A 17 2.94 7.48 -4.44
C VAL A 17 1.91 8.10 -5.38
N THR A 18 0.83 7.36 -5.64
CA THR A 18 -0.22 7.70 -6.60
C THR A 18 -1.51 8.11 -5.89
N GLU A 19 -1.87 7.44 -4.79
CA GLU A 19 -3.00 7.76 -3.91
C GLU A 19 -2.61 7.47 -2.45
N THR A 20 -3.29 8.09 -1.49
CA THR A 20 -3.11 7.85 -0.04
C THR A 20 -4.47 7.68 0.64
N SER A 21 -4.54 6.89 1.71
CA SER A 21 -5.78 6.76 2.51
C SER A 21 -6.06 8.05 3.27
N CYS A 22 -7.24 8.16 3.89
CA CYS A 22 -7.71 9.40 4.53
C CYS A 22 -6.78 9.95 5.63
N CYS A 23 -5.99 9.09 6.29
CA CYS A 23 -5.00 9.49 7.29
C CYS A 23 -3.55 9.13 6.91
N GLY A 24 -3.32 8.65 5.69
CA GLY A 24 -2.00 8.20 5.25
C GLY A 24 -1.51 6.87 5.84
N GLU A 25 -2.40 6.06 6.45
CA GLU A 25 -2.05 4.71 6.92
C GLU A 25 -1.63 3.80 5.74
N TYR A 26 -2.25 4.00 4.57
CA TYR A 26 -1.94 3.26 3.35
C TYR A 26 -1.60 4.20 2.20
N GLU A 27 -0.57 3.83 1.45
CA GLU A 27 -0.14 4.55 0.25
C GLU A 27 -0.20 3.60 -0.96
N TRP A 28 -0.87 4.02 -2.03
CA TRP A 28 -0.90 3.31 -3.30
C TRP A 28 0.32 3.71 -4.14
N CYS A 29 1.17 2.74 -4.43
CA CYS A 29 2.48 2.99 -5.01
C CYS A 29 2.67 2.30 -6.37
N CYS A 30 3.54 2.89 -7.19
CA CYS A 30 3.99 2.33 -8.45
C CYS A 30 5.53 2.35 -8.54
N GLU A 31 6.10 1.20 -8.89
CA GLU A 31 7.54 1.00 -9.12
C GLU A 31 7.73 0.00 -10.25
N ALA A 32 8.64 0.29 -11.21
CA ALA A 32 9.02 -0.65 -12.27
C ALA A 32 7.83 -1.32 -13.00
N ARG A 33 6.76 -0.56 -13.28
CA ARG A 33 5.49 -1.01 -13.90
C ARG A 33 4.64 -1.97 -13.06
N ARG A 34 4.96 -2.12 -11.78
CA ARG A 34 4.16 -2.84 -10.79
C ARG A 34 3.56 -1.86 -9.82
N PHE A 35 2.41 -2.23 -9.29
CA PHE A 35 1.71 -1.48 -8.26
C PHE A 35 1.64 -2.30 -6.98
N PHE A 36 1.61 -1.62 -5.84
CA PHE A 36 1.57 -2.22 -4.51
C PHE A 36 1.04 -1.19 -3.51
N VAL A 37 0.68 -1.65 -2.32
CA VAL A 37 0.27 -0.78 -1.22
C VAL A 37 1.39 -0.76 -0.19
N LEU A 38 1.79 0.43 0.26
CA LEU A 38 2.67 0.61 1.40
C LEU A 38 1.88 0.95 2.66
N ARG A 39 2.44 0.58 3.80
CA ARG A 39 2.08 1.13 5.11
C ARG A 39 3.35 1.45 5.88
N HIS A 40 3.29 2.48 6.73
CA HIS A 40 4.37 2.78 7.65
C HIS A 40 4.12 2.09 9.00
N VAL A 41 5.11 1.32 9.46
CA VAL A 41 5.11 0.63 10.75
C VAL A 41 6.18 1.25 11.63
N GLU A 42 5.76 1.84 12.74
CA GLU A 42 6.67 2.51 13.67
C GLU A 42 7.75 1.55 14.18
N GLY A 43 9.01 1.98 14.12
CA GLY A 43 10.18 1.18 14.52
C GLY A 43 10.62 0.10 13.53
N VAL A 44 9.83 -0.19 12.49
CA VAL A 44 10.16 -1.20 11.45
C VAL A 44 10.41 -0.55 10.08
N GLY A 45 9.75 0.58 9.79
CA GLY A 45 9.82 1.28 8.51
C GLY A 45 8.62 0.94 7.63
N TYR A 46 8.83 0.80 6.33
CA TYR A 46 7.75 0.51 5.39
C TYR A 46 7.56 -0.98 5.17
N GLU A 47 6.31 -1.41 5.13
CA GLU A 47 5.90 -2.72 4.64
C GLU A 47 5.05 -2.57 3.38
N GLU A 48 5.09 -3.57 2.51
CA GLU A 48 4.31 -3.63 1.30
C GLU A 48 3.38 -4.84 1.24
N THR A 49 2.33 -4.73 0.45
CA THR A 49 1.48 -5.85 0.07
C THR A 49 0.90 -5.68 -1.32
N GLY A 50 0.35 -6.77 -1.86
CA GLY A 50 -0.42 -6.75 -3.10
C GLY A 50 0.38 -6.39 -4.35
N ARG A 51 1.71 -6.61 -4.36
CA ARG A 51 2.56 -6.27 -5.50
C ARG A 51 2.12 -7.04 -6.74
N GLY A 52 1.76 -6.32 -7.80
CA GLY A 52 1.20 -6.93 -9.00
C GLY A 52 1.07 -5.96 -10.19
N ARG A 53 0.32 -6.39 -11.22
CA ARG A 53 -0.09 -5.44 -12.27
C ARG A 53 -1.25 -4.61 -11.72
N TYR A 54 -1.63 -3.59 -12.49
CA TYR A 54 -2.61 -2.62 -12.05
C TYR A 54 -3.92 -3.26 -11.56
N PRO A 55 -4.58 -4.19 -12.30
CA PRO A 55 -5.87 -4.72 -11.88
C PRO A 55 -5.82 -5.49 -10.56
N GLU A 56 -4.81 -6.35 -10.37
CA GLU A 56 -4.71 -7.18 -9.17
C GLU A 56 -4.37 -6.33 -7.95
N ALA A 57 -3.39 -5.45 -8.08
CA ALA A 57 -2.97 -4.57 -6.99
C ALA A 57 -4.08 -3.55 -6.64
N ARG A 58 -4.87 -3.10 -7.63
CA ARG A 58 -5.98 -2.16 -7.39
C ARG A 58 -7.09 -2.77 -6.55
N GLN A 59 -7.36 -4.07 -6.71
CA GLN A 59 -8.32 -4.78 -5.86
C GLN A 59 -7.86 -4.80 -4.40
N VAL A 60 -6.55 -5.00 -4.17
CA VAL A 60 -5.96 -4.95 -2.82
C VAL A 60 -6.09 -3.56 -2.22
N TRP A 61 -5.77 -2.51 -2.98
CA TRP A 61 -5.93 -1.12 -2.55
C TRP A 61 -7.36 -0.80 -2.12
N ILE A 62 -8.35 -1.09 -2.97
CA ILE A 62 -9.76 -0.80 -2.69
C ILE A 62 -10.20 -1.52 -1.43
N ALA A 63 -9.88 -2.81 -1.29
CA ALA A 63 -10.25 -3.59 -0.12
C ALA A 63 -9.63 -3.03 1.18
N LEU A 64 -8.36 -2.61 1.16
CA LEU A 64 -7.69 -2.03 2.31
C LEU A 64 -8.30 -0.68 2.71
N VAL A 65 -8.49 0.23 1.75
CA VAL A 65 -9.03 1.57 2.04
C VAL A 65 -10.48 1.48 2.51
N THR A 66 -11.32 0.66 1.88
CA THR A 66 -12.70 0.46 2.33
C THR A 66 -12.74 -0.10 3.75
N ALA A 67 -11.93 -1.12 4.07
CA ALA A 67 -11.87 -1.67 5.42
C ALA A 67 -11.39 -0.64 6.46
N HIS A 68 -10.39 0.17 6.10
CA HIS A 68 -9.87 1.25 6.93
C HIS A 68 -10.94 2.33 7.19
N GLU A 69 -11.60 2.85 6.17
CA GLU A 69 -12.68 3.83 6.32
C GLU A 69 -13.83 3.31 7.20
N HIS A 70 -14.16 2.02 7.14
CA HIS A 70 -15.15 1.40 8.02
C HIS A 70 -14.67 1.28 9.47
N LYS A 71 -13.37 1.16 9.70
CA LYS A 71 -12.78 1.16 11.03
C LYS A 71 -12.77 2.56 11.62
N GLU A 72 -12.31 3.56 10.86
CA GLU A 72 -12.24 4.95 11.32
C GLU A 72 -13.63 5.55 11.58
N ARG A 73 -14.66 5.16 10.81
CA ARG A 73 -16.06 5.55 11.09
C ARG A 73 -16.64 4.96 12.38
N ARG A 74 -16.00 3.95 12.97
CA ARG A 74 -16.43 3.27 14.20
C ARG A 74 -15.58 3.62 15.41
N SER A 75 -14.52 4.40 15.24
CA SER A 75 -13.65 4.90 16.31
C SER A 75 -14.15 6.24 16.84
#